data_AF-K9W4X2-F1
#
_entry.id   AF-K9W4X2-F1
#
_cell.length_a   1.000
_cell.length_b   1.000
_cell.length_c   1.000
_cell.angle_alpha   90.00
_cell.angle_beta   90.00
_cell.angle_gamma   90.00
#
_symmetry.space_group_name_H-M   'P 1'
#
loop_
_entity.id
_entity.type
_entity.pdbx_description
1 polymer ?
#
loop_
_entity_poly.entity_id
_entity_poly.type
_entity_poly.pdbx_seq_one_letter_code
_entity_poly.pdbx_strand_id
1 'polypeptide(L)'
;MSKNFRFAVISDPHVAIPETISDHPSRFHLVEVSIPALDLVFKHLEQLELDFLLLPGDLTQDGEPENHNWLQQRLSKLPFPAYVIPGNHDVPTLLPSEQSIGWKDFPQFYPNFGYKNPDQLYYNCQPLPGVQLIGLNSNYFNEQGKQVGQLN
;
A
#
# COMPACT_ATOMS: atom_id res chain seq x y z
N MET A 1 -4.49 -11.75 -31.02
CA MET A 1 -3.16 -11.31 -30.53
C MET A 1 -3.01 -11.83 -29.12
N SER A 2 -1.95 -12.56 -28.77
CA SER A 2 -1.71 -12.87 -27.36
C SER A 2 -1.36 -11.57 -26.64
N LYS A 3 -2.02 -11.29 -25.52
CA LYS A 3 -1.64 -10.20 -24.63
C LYS A 3 -0.54 -10.73 -23.72
N ASN A 4 0.69 -10.63 -24.19
CA ASN A 4 1.83 -10.88 -23.34
C ASN A 4 2.06 -9.59 -22.55
N PHE A 5 1.89 -9.66 -21.24
CA PHE A 5 2.24 -8.59 -20.31
C PHE A 5 2.83 -9.22 -19.05
N ARG A 6 3.63 -8.44 -18.33
CA ARG A 6 4.39 -8.86 -17.16
C ARG A 6 4.07 -7.89 -16.05
N PHE A 7 3.70 -8.42 -14.89
CA PHE A 7 3.47 -7.60 -13.70
C PHE A 7 4.08 -8.29 -12.49
N ALA A 8 4.35 -7.50 -11.46
CA ALA A 8 4.81 -8.00 -10.17
C ALA A 8 3.75 -7.74 -9.10
N VAL A 9 3.86 -8.48 -8.00
CA VAL A 9 3.02 -8.32 -6.81
C VAL A 9 3.94 -8.24 -5.59
N ILE A 10 3.75 -7.23 -4.75
CA ILE A 10 4.38 -7.09 -3.44
C ILE A 10 3.25 -6.90 -2.43
N SER A 11 3.13 -7.80 -1.46
CA SER A 11 2.12 -7.73 -0.40
C SER A 11 2.80 -7.63 0.96
N ASP A 12 2.14 -6.97 1.90
CA ASP A 12 2.55 -6.86 3.30
C ASP A 12 3.98 -6.30 3.48
N PRO A 13 4.39 -5.23 2.75
CA PRO A 13 5.73 -4.67 2.93
C PRO A 13 5.91 -3.98 4.29
N HIS A 14 4.82 -3.60 4.99
CA HIS A 14 4.81 -2.97 6.31
C HIS A 14 5.92 -1.93 6.49
N VAL A 15 5.98 -0.94 5.59
CA VAL A 15 7.04 0.06 5.64
C VAL A 15 6.88 0.97 6.85
N ALA A 16 8.01 1.23 7.52
CA ALA A 16 8.12 2.28 8.51
C ALA A 16 9.40 3.07 8.30
N ILE A 17 9.29 4.40 8.29
CA ILE A 17 10.46 5.28 8.35
C ILE A 17 11.04 5.26 9.76
N PRO A 18 12.35 5.53 9.96
CA PRO A 18 12.97 5.47 11.27
C PRO A 18 12.25 6.27 12.36
N GLU A 19 11.62 7.39 12.00
CA GLU A 19 10.91 8.29 12.91
C GLU A 19 9.59 7.70 13.45
N THR A 20 8.99 6.72 12.77
CA THR A 20 7.73 6.07 13.20
C THR A 20 7.98 4.76 13.94
N ILE A 21 9.21 4.25 13.95
CA ILE A 21 9.56 3.02 14.66
C ILE A 21 9.68 3.28 16.17
N SER A 22 8.93 2.53 16.96
CA SER A 22 8.98 2.60 18.43
C SER A 22 10.34 2.14 18.96
N ASP A 23 10.98 2.94 19.81
CA ASP A 23 12.23 2.59 20.48
C ASP A 23 11.96 1.54 21.59
N HIS A 24 12.23 0.28 21.26
CA HIS A 24 12.15 -0.83 22.21
C HIS A 24 13.52 -1.48 22.39
N PRO A 25 14.20 -1.26 23.53
CA PRO A 25 15.61 -1.61 23.72
C PRO A 25 15.91 -3.13 23.76
N SER A 26 14.91 -3.99 23.63
CA SER A 26 15.03 -5.45 23.73
C SER A 26 14.51 -6.24 22.53
N ARG A 27 14.11 -5.57 21.44
CA ARG A 27 13.59 -6.24 20.24
C ARG A 27 14.20 -5.64 18.97
N PHE A 28 14.78 -6.51 18.15
CA PHE A 28 15.00 -6.19 16.74
C PHE A 28 13.64 -6.25 16.06
N HIS A 29 13.11 -5.11 15.65
CA HIS A 29 11.86 -5.10 14.90
C HIS A 29 12.18 -5.36 13.43
N LEU A 30 11.63 -6.42 12.83
CA LEU A 30 11.76 -6.68 11.38
C LEU A 30 11.34 -5.47 10.53
N VAL A 31 10.51 -4.59 11.09
CA VAL A 31 10.14 -3.30 10.50
C VAL A 31 11.35 -2.40 10.20
N GLU A 32 12.44 -2.49 10.96
CA GLU A 32 13.68 -1.72 10.74
C GLU A 32 14.34 -2.05 9.41
N VAL A 33 14.10 -3.26 8.89
CA VAL A 33 14.61 -3.71 7.59
C VAL A 33 13.57 -3.64 6.47
N SER A 34 12.35 -3.14 6.74
CA SER A 34 11.28 -3.00 5.75
C SER A 34 11.72 -2.18 4.54
N ILE A 35 12.23 -0.97 4.77
CA ILE A 35 12.71 -0.07 3.70
C ILE A 35 13.91 -0.66 2.94
N PRO A 36 15.01 -1.10 3.61
CA PRO A 36 16.12 -1.75 2.91
C PRO A 36 15.70 -2.97 2.08
N ALA A 37 14.79 -3.80 2.59
CA ALA A 37 14.28 -4.97 1.86
C ALA A 37 13.46 -4.55 0.64
N LEU A 38 12.53 -3.61 0.82
CA LEU A 38 11.70 -3.09 -0.26
C LEU A 38 12.54 -2.41 -1.36
N ASP A 39 13.58 -1.67 -0.99
CA ASP A 39 14.50 -1.06 -1.94
C ASP A 39 15.30 -2.09 -2.75
N LEU A 40 15.70 -3.21 -2.14
CA LEU A 40 16.33 -4.32 -2.87
C LEU A 40 15.35 -4.95 -3.86
N VAL A 41 14.10 -5.15 -3.46
CA VAL A 41 13.05 -5.65 -4.35
C VAL A 41 12.83 -4.68 -5.51
N PHE A 42 12.65 -3.39 -5.24
CA PHE A 42 12.46 -2.39 -6.30
C PHE A 42 13.65 -2.32 -7.25
N LYS A 43 14.90 -2.33 -6.76
CA LYS A 43 16.08 -2.37 -7.63
C LYS A 43 16.08 -3.58 -8.56
N HIS A 44 15.62 -4.73 -8.08
CA HIS A 44 15.48 -5.91 -8.93
C HIS A 44 14.35 -5.75 -9.95
N LEU A 45 13.16 -5.29 -9.53
CA LEU A 45 12.02 -5.10 -10.42
C LEU A 45 12.25 -4.03 -11.48
N GLU A 46 13.01 -2.97 -11.18
CA GLU A 46 13.43 -1.92 -12.11
C GLU A 46 14.32 -2.45 -13.26
N GLN A 47 14.93 -3.63 -13.10
CA GLN A 47 15.71 -4.32 -14.15
C GLN A 47 14.84 -5.20 -15.04
N LEU A 48 13.57 -5.40 -14.70
CA LEU A 48 12.63 -6.22 -15.43
C LEU A 48 11.74 -5.35 -16.32
N GLU A 49 11.41 -5.85 -17.51
CA GLU A 49 10.37 -5.25 -18.35
C GLU A 49 9.00 -5.58 -17.74
N LEU A 50 8.56 -4.76 -16.77
CA LEU A 50 7.23 -4.84 -16.16
C LEU A 50 6.31 -3.77 -16.74
N ASP A 51 5.07 -4.17 -17.00
CA ASP A 51 4.00 -3.27 -17.41
C ASP A 51 3.39 -2.52 -16.21
N PHE A 52 3.32 -3.17 -15.05
CA PHE A 52 2.83 -2.56 -13.81
C PHE A 52 3.19 -3.39 -12.55
N LEU A 53 3.02 -2.77 -11.38
CA LEU A 53 3.16 -3.38 -10.06
C LEU A 53 1.83 -3.34 -9.29
N LEU A 54 1.52 -4.40 -8.57
CA LEU A 54 0.38 -4.48 -7.64
C LEU A 54 0.86 -4.53 -6.20
N LEU A 55 0.25 -3.74 -5.32
CA LEU A 55 0.44 -3.80 -3.88
C LEU A 55 -0.90 -4.02 -3.16
N PRO A 56 -1.29 -5.26 -2.85
CA PRO A 56 -2.63 -5.60 -2.39
C PRO A 56 -2.83 -5.49 -0.86
N GLY A 57 -2.23 -4.50 -0.21
CA GLY A 57 -2.45 -4.18 1.20
C GLY A 57 -1.25 -4.36 2.12
N ASP A 58 -1.47 -3.93 3.37
CA ASP A 58 -0.52 -3.88 4.48
C ASP A 58 0.79 -3.19 4.08
N LEU A 59 0.61 -2.03 3.44
CA LEU A 59 1.68 -1.24 2.86
C LEU A 59 2.54 -0.60 3.94
N THR A 60 1.92 -0.03 4.96
CA THR A 60 2.59 0.62 6.10
C THR A 60 2.48 -0.24 7.37
N GLN A 61 3.34 0.05 8.34
CA GLN A 61 3.38 -0.69 9.59
C GLN A 61 2.11 -0.48 10.44
N ASP A 62 1.72 0.78 10.72
CA ASP A 62 0.59 1.11 11.60
C ASP A 62 -0.26 2.28 11.07
N GLY A 63 -0.29 2.50 9.75
CA GLY A 63 -1.18 3.48 9.10
C GLY A 63 -0.71 4.93 9.23
N GLU A 64 0.56 5.15 9.54
CA GLU A 64 1.10 6.49 9.79
C GLU A 64 1.11 7.34 8.52
N PRO A 65 0.65 8.60 8.58
CA PRO A 65 0.66 9.51 7.43
C PRO A 65 2.04 9.65 6.78
N GLU A 66 3.10 9.69 7.59
CA GLU A 66 4.49 9.80 7.15
C GLU A 66 4.93 8.57 6.35
N ASN A 67 4.54 7.36 6.79
CA ASN A 67 4.83 6.11 6.10
C ASN A 67 4.10 6.05 4.75
N HIS A 68 2.83 6.46 4.70
CA HIS A 68 2.08 6.56 3.45
C HIS A 68 2.72 7.55 2.48
N ASN A 69 3.08 8.74 2.96
CA ASN A 69 3.75 9.77 2.15
C ASN A 69 5.10 9.27 1.62
N TRP A 70 5.92 8.62 2.44
CA TRP A 70 7.19 8.06 2.00
C TRP A 70 6.98 7.02 0.89
N LEU A 71 6.04 6.09 1.09
CA LEU A 71 5.77 5.03 0.11
C LEU A 71 5.22 5.60 -1.19
N GLN A 72 4.27 6.53 -1.12
CA GLN A 72 3.73 7.26 -2.27
C GLN A 72 4.86 7.88 -3.11
N GLN A 73 5.79 8.58 -2.46
CA GLN A 73 6.93 9.21 -3.13
C GLN A 73 7.93 8.20 -3.69
N ARG A 74 8.10 7.04 -3.04
CA ARG A 74 8.97 5.98 -3.54
C ARG A 74 8.37 5.29 -4.76
N LEU A 75 7.06 4.99 -4.73
CA LEU A 75 6.33 4.38 -5.84
C LEU A 75 6.25 5.32 -7.05
N SER A 76 6.13 6.64 -6.85
CA SER A 76 6.07 7.61 -7.94
C SER A 76 7.37 7.72 -8.75
N LYS A 77 8.48 7.17 -8.25
CA LYS A 77 9.79 7.15 -8.92
C LYS A 77 10.03 5.85 -9.71
N LEU A 78 9.15 4.86 -9.60
CA LEU A 78 9.27 3.62 -10.36
C LEU A 78 9.07 3.88 -11.86
N PRO A 79 9.76 3.14 -12.75
CA PRO A 79 9.66 3.32 -14.20
C PRO A 79 8.37 2.72 -14.80
N PHE A 80 7.53 2.10 -13.97
CA PHE A 80 6.25 1.49 -14.33
C PHE A 80 5.16 1.93 -13.33
N PRO A 81 3.88 1.96 -13.75
CA PRO A 81 2.78 2.30 -12.85
C PRO A 81 2.62 1.26 -11.74
N ALA A 82 2.23 1.73 -10.55
CA ALA A 82 1.86 0.89 -9.43
C ALA A 82 0.38 1.08 -9.09
N TYR A 83 -0.25 0.04 -8.55
CA TYR A 83 -1.65 0.03 -8.16
C TYR A 83 -1.77 -0.53 -6.75
N VAL A 84 -2.47 0.19 -5.87
CA VAL A 84 -2.50 -0.13 -4.44
C VAL A 84 -3.91 -0.23 -3.91
N ILE A 85 -4.12 -1.08 -2.91
CA ILE A 85 -5.34 -1.15 -2.10
C ILE A 85 -4.90 -1.23 -0.64
N PRO A 86 -5.65 -0.69 0.33
CA PRO A 86 -5.25 -0.80 1.73
C PRO A 86 -5.49 -2.23 2.24
N GLY A 87 -4.57 -2.70 3.08
CA GLY A 87 -4.80 -3.77 4.04
C GLY A 87 -5.25 -3.21 5.38
N ASN A 88 -5.29 -4.05 6.42
CA ASN A 88 -5.78 -3.63 7.71
C ASN A 88 -4.81 -2.72 8.47
N HIS A 89 -3.50 -2.90 8.29
CA HIS A 89 -2.47 -2.06 8.92
C HIS A 89 -2.38 -0.66 8.32
N ASP A 90 -2.78 -0.50 7.05
CA ASP A 90 -2.78 0.81 6.38
C ASP A 90 -3.84 1.77 6.93
N VAL A 91 -4.94 1.22 7.43
CA VAL A 91 -6.09 1.97 7.93
C VAL A 91 -6.61 1.25 9.18
N PRO A 92 -5.88 1.29 10.30
CA PRO A 92 -6.23 0.52 11.50
C PRO A 92 -7.47 1.11 12.21
N THR A 93 -7.87 2.33 11.84
CA THR A 93 -8.95 3.07 12.48
C THR A 93 -9.94 3.61 11.45
N LEU A 94 -11.23 3.67 11.85
CA LEU A 94 -12.29 4.21 11.00
C LEU A 94 -12.13 5.72 10.77
N LEU A 95 -11.74 6.43 11.81
CA LEU A 95 -11.50 7.88 11.84
C LEU A 95 -10.02 8.12 12.16
N PRO A 96 -9.42 9.22 11.66
CA PRO A 96 -8.03 9.55 11.96
C PRO A 96 -7.74 9.58 13.46
N SER A 97 -6.55 9.14 13.83
CA SER A 97 -6.01 9.28 15.19
C SER A 97 -4.78 10.20 15.20
N GLU A 98 -4.11 10.32 16.34
CA GLU A 98 -2.82 11.01 16.40
C GLU A 98 -1.71 10.26 15.65
N GLN A 99 -1.84 8.94 15.49
CA GLN A 99 -0.82 8.09 14.87
C GLN A 99 -1.18 7.64 13.45
N SER A 100 -2.46 7.51 13.10
CA SER A 100 -2.87 6.85 11.86
C SER A 100 -3.92 7.62 11.08
N ILE A 101 -3.93 7.43 9.76
CA ILE A 101 -4.96 7.94 8.87
C ILE A 101 -6.31 7.23 9.11
N GLY A 102 -7.42 7.87 8.76
CA GLY A 102 -8.72 7.23 8.76
C GLY A 102 -8.96 6.41 7.50
N TRP A 103 -9.87 5.45 7.60
CA TRP A 103 -10.29 4.58 6.48
C TRP A 103 -10.62 5.33 5.18
N LYS A 104 -11.24 6.51 5.28
CA LYS A 104 -11.63 7.34 4.13
C LYS A 104 -10.49 8.14 3.51
N ASP A 105 -9.37 8.29 4.20
CA ASP A 105 -8.27 9.15 3.76
C ASP A 105 -7.32 8.43 2.82
N PHE A 106 -7.27 7.09 2.86
CA PHE A 106 -6.31 6.30 2.11
C PHE A 106 -6.23 6.65 0.61
N PRO A 107 -7.34 6.80 -0.15
CA PRO A 107 -7.25 7.18 -1.57
C PRO A 107 -6.60 8.55 -1.81
N GLN A 108 -6.65 9.46 -0.84
CA GLN A 108 -6.03 10.80 -0.93
C GLN A 108 -4.50 10.72 -0.88
N PHE A 109 -3.94 9.69 -0.23
CA PHE A 109 -2.50 9.42 -0.24
C PHE A 109 -2.06 8.76 -1.55
N TYR A 110 -2.96 8.07 -2.26
CA TYR A 110 -2.62 7.30 -3.45
C TYR A 110 -3.40 7.67 -4.72
N PRO A 111 -3.57 8.97 -5.06
CA PRO A 111 -4.47 9.40 -6.13
C PRO A 111 -4.06 8.90 -7.52
N ASN A 112 -2.77 8.60 -7.73
CA ASN A 112 -2.25 8.13 -9.03
C ASN A 112 -2.08 6.59 -9.09
N PHE A 113 -2.50 5.86 -8.07
CA PHE A 113 -2.25 4.42 -7.93
C PHE A 113 -3.52 3.57 -8.04
N GLY A 114 -4.39 3.94 -8.98
CA GLY A 114 -5.65 3.25 -9.30
C GLY A 114 -6.90 4.11 -9.09
N TYR A 115 -6.88 5.01 -8.13
CA TYR A 115 -8.02 5.82 -7.72
C TYR A 115 -8.29 6.98 -8.69
N LYS A 116 -9.37 6.90 -9.47
CA LYS A 116 -9.86 8.03 -10.27
C LYS A 116 -10.76 8.99 -9.48
N ASN A 117 -11.39 8.47 -8.44
CA ASN A 117 -12.23 9.22 -7.52
C ASN A 117 -11.74 8.91 -6.10
N PRO A 118 -11.18 9.89 -5.39
CA PRO A 118 -10.63 9.66 -4.08
C PRO A 118 -11.71 9.53 -2.98
N ASP A 119 -12.99 9.71 -3.31
CA ASP A 119 -14.12 9.35 -2.44
C ASP A 119 -14.47 7.84 -2.51
N GLN A 120 -13.91 7.11 -3.47
CA GLN A 120 -14.09 5.66 -3.60
C GLN A 120 -12.94 4.90 -2.95
N LEU A 121 -13.29 3.94 -2.11
CA LEU A 121 -12.36 3.06 -1.42
C LEU A 121 -11.97 1.81 -2.22
N TYR A 122 -12.44 1.72 -3.45
CA TYR A 122 -12.15 0.68 -4.41
C TYR A 122 -11.97 1.36 -5.77
N TYR A 123 -11.40 0.65 -6.74
CA TYR A 123 -11.33 1.17 -8.10
C TYR A 123 -11.44 0.06 -9.11
N ASN A 124 -11.70 0.47 -10.34
CA ASN A 124 -11.48 -0.36 -11.51
C ASN A 124 -10.79 0.50 -12.57
N CYS A 125 -9.82 -0.08 -13.26
CA CYS A 125 -9.08 0.59 -14.31
C CYS A 125 -8.59 -0.42 -15.35
N GLN A 126 -8.10 0.10 -16.47
CA GLN A 126 -7.57 -0.72 -17.55
C GLN A 126 -6.09 -0.37 -17.71
N PRO A 127 -5.16 -1.05 -16.99
CA PRO A 127 -3.72 -0.76 -17.07
C PRO A 127 -3.16 -0.96 -18.48
N LEU A 128 -3.73 -1.90 -19.24
CA LEU A 128 -3.34 -2.22 -20.62
C LEU A 128 -4.59 -2.48 -21.47
N PRO A 129 -4.55 -2.29 -22.80
CA PRO A 129 -5.66 -2.60 -23.71
C PRO A 129 -6.32 -3.95 -23.44
N GLY A 130 -7.56 -3.91 -22.96
CA GLY A 130 -8.40 -5.03 -22.54
C GLY A 130 -7.82 -5.94 -21.45
N VAL A 131 -7.06 -5.38 -20.52
CA VAL A 131 -6.79 -5.98 -19.20
C VAL A 131 -7.55 -5.13 -18.18
N GLN A 132 -8.54 -5.70 -17.51
CA GLN A 132 -9.31 -5.01 -16.48
C GLN A 132 -8.73 -5.34 -15.10
N LEU A 133 -8.34 -4.31 -14.35
CA LEU A 133 -7.96 -4.40 -12.94
C LEU A 133 -9.11 -3.91 -12.07
N ILE A 134 -9.37 -4.60 -10.97
CA ILE A 134 -10.36 -4.23 -9.95
C ILE A 134 -9.65 -4.33 -8.60
N GLY A 135 -9.46 -3.18 -7.94
CA GLY A 135 -8.92 -3.10 -6.58
C GLY A 135 -10.07 -3.13 -5.57
N LEU A 136 -10.13 -4.17 -4.73
CA LEU A 136 -11.18 -4.36 -3.74
C LEU A 136 -10.64 -4.10 -2.34
N ASN A 137 -11.18 -3.11 -1.66
CA ASN A 137 -10.87 -2.88 -0.25
C ASN A 137 -11.69 -3.83 0.61
N SER A 138 -11.01 -4.81 1.21
CA SER A 138 -11.58 -5.82 2.08
C SER A 138 -11.64 -5.41 3.54
N ASN A 139 -11.21 -4.19 3.90
CA ASN A 139 -11.36 -3.70 5.26
C ASN A 139 -12.83 -3.48 5.59
N TYR A 140 -13.22 -3.91 6.78
CA TYR A 140 -14.55 -3.75 7.31
C TYR A 140 -14.49 -3.29 8.76
N PHE A 141 -15.27 -2.25 9.06
CA PHE A 141 -15.48 -1.74 10.41
C PHE A 141 -16.91 -2.00 10.84
N ASN A 142 -17.08 -2.51 12.06
CA ASN A 142 -18.42 -2.69 12.63
C ASN A 142 -19.03 -1.36 13.10
N GLU A 143 -20.25 -1.41 13.63
CA GLU A 143 -20.98 -0.23 14.12
C GLU A 143 -20.26 0.53 15.25
N GLN A 144 -19.35 -0.15 15.96
CA GLN A 144 -18.52 0.45 17.02
C GLN A 144 -17.22 1.06 16.48
N GLY A 145 -17.01 1.05 15.16
CA GLY A 145 -15.78 1.55 14.53
C GLY A 145 -14.57 0.65 14.73
N LYS A 146 -14.77 -0.61 15.14
CA LYS A 146 -13.69 -1.60 15.29
C LYS A 146 -13.52 -2.37 13.98
N GLN A 147 -12.28 -2.54 13.56
CA GLN A 147 -11.92 -3.38 12.42
C GLN A 147 -12.22 -4.86 12.71
N VAL A 148 -12.82 -5.54 11.74
CA VAL A 148 -13.22 -6.95 11.84
C VAL A 148 -12.60 -7.74 10.70
N GLY A 149 -12.26 -9.00 10.96
CA GLY A 149 -11.67 -9.88 9.94
C GLY A 149 -10.16 -9.75 9.76
N GLN A 150 -9.48 -8.97 10.63
CA GLN A 150 -8.03 -8.96 10.72
C GLN A 150 -7.51 -10.14 11.56
N LEU A 151 -6.32 -10.64 11.24
CA LEU A 151 -5.59 -11.61 12.05
C LEU A 151 -4.74 -10.84 13.08
N ASN A 152 -4.66 -11.35 14.31
CA ASN A 152 -3.82 -10.79 15.39
C ASN A 152 -2.48 -11.52 15.47
#